data_AF-A0A5R9DZC5-F1
#
_entry.id   AF-A0A5R9DZC5-F1
#
_cell.length_a   1.000
_cell.length_b   1.000
_cell.length_c   1.000
_cell.angle_alpha   90.00
_cell.angle_beta   90.00
_cell.angle_gamma   90.00
#
_symmetry.space_group_name_H-M   'P 1'
#
loop_
_entity.id
_entity.type
_entity.pdbx_description
1 polymer ?
#
loop_
_entity_poly.entity_id
_entity_poly.type
_entity_poly.pdbx_seq_one_letter_code
_entity_poly.pdbx_strand_id
1 'polypeptide(L)'
;MSRRPRGRAWPPQVEELPPSVDLAHHGALQITETDCERCGTRLSGLDGRYACGACGWTNPWNDGHRDLPSAEEDSDHPRRR
;
A
#
# COMPACT_ATOMS: atom_id res chain seq x y z
N MET A 1 51.36 -5.78 -19.91
CA MET A 1 50.83 -5.02 -18.77
C MET A 1 49.37 -4.68 -19.03
N SER A 2 48.43 -5.55 -18.63
CA SER A 2 47.00 -5.34 -18.90
C SER A 2 46.37 -4.56 -17.75
N ARG A 3 45.94 -3.31 -18.01
CA ARG A 3 45.31 -2.44 -17.02
C ARG A 3 43.87 -2.93 -16.79
N ARG A 4 43.57 -3.38 -15.56
CA ARG A 4 42.19 -3.69 -15.15
C ARG A 4 41.33 -2.41 -15.22
N PRO A 5 40.11 -2.44 -15.80
CA PRO A 5 39.22 -1.31 -15.74
C PRO A 5 38.77 -1.12 -14.28
N ARG A 6 38.86 0.12 -13.78
CA ARG A 6 38.36 0.47 -12.45
C ARG A 6 36.85 0.23 -12.42
N GLY A 7 36.43 -0.71 -11.57
CA GLY A 7 35.02 -0.97 -11.31
C GLY A 7 34.33 0.33 -10.93
N ARG A 8 33.14 0.56 -11.51
CA ARG A 8 32.29 1.70 -11.15
C ARG A 8 32.10 1.68 -9.63
N ALA A 9 32.51 2.76 -8.96
CA ALA A 9 32.34 2.90 -7.53
C ALA A 9 30.83 3.05 -7.24
N TRP A 10 30.33 2.14 -6.40
CA TRP A 10 29.03 2.22 -5.75
C TRP A 10 29.14 3.17 -4.55
N PRO A 11 28.12 3.99 -4.23
CA PRO A 11 26.75 4.01 -4.78
C PRO A 11 26.54 5.04 -5.91
N PRO A 12 25.43 4.94 -6.68
CA PRO A 12 25.01 6.05 -7.54
C PRO A 12 24.80 7.31 -6.70
N GLN A 13 24.98 8.47 -7.33
CA GLN A 13 24.78 9.78 -6.69
C GLN A 13 23.40 9.77 -6.00
N VAL A 14 23.37 10.00 -4.69
CA VAL A 14 22.12 10.09 -3.94
C VAL A 14 21.47 11.40 -4.34
N GLU A 15 20.55 11.34 -5.30
CA GLU A 15 19.66 12.46 -5.57
C GLU A 15 18.83 12.67 -4.29
N GLU A 16 18.95 13.85 -3.67
CA GLU A 16 18.19 14.18 -2.48
C GLU A 16 16.71 14.24 -2.87
N LEU A 17 15.92 13.28 -2.37
CA LEU A 17 14.47 13.29 -2.58
C LEU A 17 13.93 14.63 -2.05
N PRO A 18 12.98 15.26 -2.75
CA PRO A 18 12.34 16.47 -2.24
C PRO A 18 11.85 16.22 -0.81
N PRO A 19 11.87 17.23 0.08
CA PRO A 19 11.43 17.04 1.45
C PRO A 19 10.05 16.40 1.41
N SER A 20 9.88 15.30 2.16
CA SER A 20 8.59 14.65 2.31
C SER A 20 7.60 15.74 2.68
N VAL A 21 6.75 16.12 1.72
CA VAL A 21 5.60 16.95 2.03
C VAL A 21 4.85 16.10 3.04
N ASP A 22 4.88 16.53 4.30
CA ASP A 22 4.17 15.84 5.36
C ASP A 22 2.70 16.14 5.11
N LEU A 23 2.18 15.38 4.15
CA LEU A 23 0.86 15.47 3.63
C LEU A 23 -0.15 15.08 4.70
N ALA A 24 0.26 14.68 5.93
CA ALA A 24 -0.56 14.18 7.01
C ALA A 24 -1.95 14.81 7.10
N HIS A 25 -3.00 14.31 6.48
CA HIS A 25 -3.26 13.54 5.25
C HIS A 25 -4.72 13.21 5.48
N HIS A 26 -5.61 13.94 4.84
CA HIS A 26 -6.89 13.37 4.44
C HIS A 26 -6.59 12.19 3.49
N GLY A 27 -6.03 11.07 3.99
CA GLY A 27 -5.22 10.21 3.14
C GLY A 27 -4.35 9.11 3.78
N ALA A 28 -3.79 9.30 4.99
CA ALA A 28 -2.73 8.43 5.50
C ALA A 28 -3.29 7.07 5.88
N LEU A 29 -2.69 6.01 5.33
CA LEU A 29 -3.04 4.63 5.61
C LEU A 29 -2.80 4.33 7.09
N GLN A 30 -3.78 3.72 7.75
CA GLN A 30 -3.70 3.29 9.14
C GLN A 30 -3.35 1.82 9.20
N ILE A 31 -2.41 1.46 10.09
CA ILE A 31 -2.19 0.06 10.45
C ILE A 31 -3.30 -0.33 11.44
N THR A 32 -4.10 -1.33 11.08
CA THR A 32 -5.18 -1.86 11.91
C THR A 32 -4.93 -3.33 12.21
N GLU A 33 -5.58 -3.86 13.25
CA GLU A 33 -5.40 -5.25 13.65
C GLU A 33 -6.73 -5.96 13.89
N THR A 34 -6.77 -7.25 13.57
CA THR A 34 -7.91 -8.14 13.81
C THR A 34 -7.45 -9.59 13.95
N ASP A 35 -8.36 -10.51 14.24
CA ASP A 35 -8.11 -11.94 14.20
C ASP A 35 -8.73 -12.54 12.94
N CYS A 36 -8.05 -13.52 12.33
CA CYS A 36 -8.55 -14.18 11.12
C CYS A 36 -9.86 -14.92 11.40
N GLU A 37 -10.91 -14.60 10.65
CA GLU A 37 -12.25 -15.21 10.79
C GLU A 37 -12.27 -16.72 10.51
N ARG A 38 -11.25 -17.25 9.82
CA ARG A 38 -11.15 -18.67 9.49
C ARG A 38 -10.32 -19.48 10.48
N CYS A 39 -9.16 -18.97 10.93
CA CYS A 39 -8.21 -19.74 11.73
C CYS A 39 -7.75 -19.04 13.02
N GLY A 40 -8.25 -17.85 13.32
CA GLY A 40 -7.96 -17.11 14.56
C GLY A 40 -6.57 -16.48 14.65
N THR A 41 -5.74 -16.59 13.60
CA THR A 41 -4.41 -15.94 13.59
C THR A 41 -4.54 -14.42 13.67
N ARG A 42 -3.74 -13.77 14.53
CA ARG A 42 -3.66 -12.29 14.61
C ARG A 42 -3.12 -11.72 13.30
N LEU A 43 -3.83 -10.75 12.74
CA LEU A 43 -3.48 -10.06 11.49
C LEU A 43 -3.31 -8.58 11.75
N SER A 44 -2.30 -8.00 11.10
CA SER A 44 -2.16 -6.56 10.92
C SER A 44 -2.42 -6.24 9.44
N GLY A 45 -3.19 -5.18 9.18
CA GLY A 45 -3.65 -4.78 7.86
C GLY A 45 -3.57 -3.27 7.67
N LEU A 46 -3.91 -2.80 6.47
CA LEU A 46 -4.00 -1.37 6.15
C LEU A 46 -5.45 -0.98 5.96
N ASP A 47 -5.92 0.02 6.70
CA ASP A 47 -7.29 0.53 6.64
C ASP A 47 -8.36 -0.58 6.64
N GLY A 48 -8.20 -1.61 7.48
CA GLY A 48 -9.14 -2.73 7.57
C GLY A 48 -9.07 -3.74 6.41
N ARG A 49 -8.02 -3.73 5.59
CA ARG A 49 -7.76 -4.76 4.58
C ARG A 49 -6.84 -5.84 5.14
N TYR A 50 -7.30 -7.08 5.14
CA TYR A 50 -6.62 -8.19 5.79
C TYR A 50 -6.39 -9.36 4.84
N ALA A 51 -5.20 -9.96 4.95
CA ALA A 51 -4.84 -11.19 4.26
C ALA A 51 -4.12 -12.12 5.24
N CYS A 52 -4.63 -13.34 5.41
CA CYS A 52 -4.06 -14.32 6.32
C CYS A 52 -2.99 -15.16 5.60
N GLY A 53 -1.73 -14.91 5.93
CA GLY A 53 -0.62 -15.74 5.43
C GLY A 53 -0.62 -17.19 5.92
N ALA A 54 -1.40 -17.52 6.97
CA ALA A 54 -1.46 -18.86 7.53
C ALA A 54 -2.47 -19.78 6.83
N CYS A 55 -3.66 -19.28 6.48
CA CYS A 55 -4.74 -20.08 5.88
C CYS A 55 -5.25 -19.59 4.52
N GLY A 56 -4.67 -18.51 3.98
CA GLY A 56 -4.99 -17.95 2.67
C GLY A 56 -6.31 -17.17 2.61
N TRP A 57 -6.99 -16.94 3.74
CA TRP A 57 -8.20 -16.12 3.78
C TRP A 57 -7.89 -14.64 3.53
N THR A 58 -8.79 -13.95 2.83
CA THR A 58 -8.81 -12.49 2.66
C THR A 58 -10.22 -11.99 2.94
N ASN A 59 -10.34 -10.79 3.52
CA ASN A 59 -11.67 -10.23 3.76
C ASN A 59 -12.31 -9.73 2.46
N PRO A 60 -13.66 -9.65 2.40
CA PRO A 60 -14.38 -8.99 1.32
C PRO A 60 -13.86 -7.58 1.03
N TRP A 61 -13.87 -7.18 -0.24
CA TRP A 61 -13.31 -5.90 -0.69
C TRP A 61 -14.00 -4.68 -0.07
N ASN A 62 -15.26 -4.82 0.33
CA ASN A 62 -16.10 -3.78 0.90
C ASN A 62 -16.00 -3.67 2.44
N ASP A 63 -15.19 -4.51 3.10
CA ASP A 63 -15.16 -4.60 4.58
C ASP A 63 -14.07 -3.75 5.25
N GLY A 64 -13.23 -3.05 4.48
CA GLY A 64 -12.25 -2.15 5.11
C GLY A 64 -12.85 -0.81 5.52
N HIS A 65 -12.05 -0.06 6.27
CA HIS A 65 -12.53 1.04 7.10
C HIS A 65 -12.66 2.38 6.37
N ARG A 66 -12.26 2.46 5.09
CA ARG A 66 -12.49 3.68 4.29
C ARG A 66 -13.83 3.60 3.60
N ASP A 67 -14.47 4.77 3.53
CA ASP A 67 -15.67 4.95 2.72
C ASP A 67 -15.39 4.53 1.28
N LEU A 68 -16.36 3.83 0.69
CA LEU A 68 -16.32 3.50 -0.72
C LEU A 68 -16.59 4.77 -1.54
N PRO A 69 -16.00 4.88 -2.75
CA PRO A 69 -16.33 5.97 -3.67
C PRO A 69 -17.83 6.04 -3.94
N SER A 70 -18.35 7.24 -4.14
CA SER A 70 -19.71 7.41 -4.64
C SER A 70 -19.82 6.89 -6.09
N ALA A 71 -21.06 6.72 -6.55
CA ALA A 71 -21.29 6.34 -7.95
C ALA A 71 -20.67 7.36 -8.91
N GLU A 72 -20.74 8.66 -8.61
CA GLU A 72 -20.21 9.73 -9.46
C GLU A 72 -18.67 9.77 -9.51
N GLU A 73 -18.01 9.25 -8.48
CA GLU A 73 -16.55 9.15 -8.37
C GLU A 73 -15.98 7.94 -9.12
N ASP A 74 -16.82 6.97 -9.47
CA ASP A 74 -16.44 5.80 -10.26
C ASP A 74 -16.00 6.22 -11.68
N SER A 75 -14.85 5.72 -12.13
CA SER A 75 -14.34 5.95 -13.48
C SER A 75 -15.29 5.44 -14.58
N ASP A 76 -16.07 4.40 -14.27
CA ASP A 76 -17.02 3.79 -15.19
C ASP A 76 -18.42 4.45 -15.12
N HIS A 77 -18.60 5.45 -14.26
CA HIS A 77 -19.87 6.15 -14.12
C HIS A 77 -20.30 6.83 -15.42
N PRO A 78 -21.55 6.61 -15.90
CA PRO A 78 -22.02 7.23 -17.13
C PRO A 78 -22.10 8.75 -16.95
N ARG A 79 -21.17 9.48 -17.58
CA ARG A 79 -21.26 10.94 -17.67
C ARG A 79 -22.40 11.29 -18.61
N ARG A 80 -23.46 11.91 -18.07
CA ARG A 80 -24.56 12.46 -18.87
C ARG A 80 -23.95 13.42 -19.91
N ARG A 81 -24.22 13.15 -21.19
CA ARG A 81 -23.87 14.04 -22.30
C ARG A 81 -24.79 15.25 -22.36
#